data_AF-A0A3M1XP53-F1
#
_entry.id   AF-A0A3M1XP53-F1
#
_cell.length_a   1.000
_cell.length_b   1.000
_cell.length_c   1.000
_cell.angle_alpha   90.00
_cell.angle_beta   90.00
_cell.angle_gamma   90.00
#
_symmetry.space_group_name_H-M   'P 1'
#
loop_
_entity.id
_entity.type
_entity.pdbx_description
1 polymer ?
#
loop_
_entity_poly.entity_id
_entity_poly.type
_entity_poly.pdbx_seq_one_letter_code
_entity_poly.pdbx_strand_id
1 'polypeptide(L)'
;MRFGSLPHMVLLVLAALTLSGLAVVSLQLPPAEDAAILFRYSENLADTGVISYNPGGPPVEGATDFLWMLLLAAAHWLGLETYSASLGLSLLSLLATLYVQYRLVGGHPGRLTLLWLGWLWATQQWAAVQGFSVAFWGLSLWICIWLWEQKAWRG
;
A
#
# COMPACT_ATOMS: atom_id res chain seq x y z
N MET A 1 -13.72 35.46 -1.43
CA MET A 1 -13.68 34.28 -2.34
C MET A 1 -13.57 33.03 -1.48
N ARG A 2 -14.51 32.07 -1.60
CA ARG A 2 -14.55 30.86 -0.76
C ARG A 2 -13.41 29.92 -1.17
N PHE A 3 -12.30 29.94 -0.44
CA PHE A 3 -11.19 28.98 -0.57
C PHE A 3 -11.55 27.55 -0.10
N GLY A 4 -12.80 27.26 0.26
CA GLY A 4 -13.20 26.00 0.87
C GLY A 4 -13.15 24.76 -0.06
N SER A 5 -13.30 24.92 -1.37
CA SER A 5 -13.31 23.79 -2.33
C SER A 5 -11.94 23.45 -2.91
N LEU A 6 -11.00 24.39 -2.90
CA LEU A 6 -9.69 24.23 -3.54
C LEU A 6 -8.84 23.08 -2.95
N PRO A 7 -8.79 22.89 -1.60
CA PRO A 7 -8.06 21.78 -1.00
C PRO A 7 -8.62 20.41 -1.38
N HIS A 8 -9.95 20.29 -1.42
CA HIS A 8 -10.65 19.06 -1.77
C HIS A 8 -10.47 18.72 -3.24
N MET A 9 -10.47 19.72 -4.13
CA MET A 9 -10.20 19.50 -5.56
C MET A 9 -8.77 19.02 -5.80
N VAL A 10 -7.78 19.59 -5.12
CA VAL A 10 -6.38 19.13 -5.18
C VAL A 10 -6.28 17.68 -4.69
N LEU A 11 -6.91 17.34 -3.57
CA LEU A 11 -6.95 15.97 -3.07
C LEU A 11 -7.52 14.99 -4.11
N LEU A 12 -8.66 15.32 -4.73
CA LEU A 12 -9.29 14.49 -5.75
C LEU A 12 -8.41 14.32 -7.00
N VAL A 13 -7.75 15.40 -7.45
CA VAL A 13 -6.83 15.34 -8.59
C VAL A 13 -5.64 14.44 -8.27
N LEU A 14 -5.02 14.60 -7.10
CA LEU A 14 -3.90 13.75 -6.69
C LEU A 14 -4.31 12.28 -6.57
N ALA A 15 -5.49 12.00 -6.01
CA ALA A 15 -6.04 10.65 -5.93
C ALA A 15 -6.28 10.05 -7.33
N ALA A 16 -6.88 10.82 -8.25
CA ALA A 16 -7.12 10.39 -9.62
C ALA A 16 -5.82 10.10 -10.38
N LEU A 17 -4.77 10.92 -10.19
CA LEU A 17 -3.44 10.69 -10.77
C LEU A 17 -2.77 9.43 -10.21
N THR A 18 -2.91 9.17 -8.91
CA THR A 18 -2.38 7.94 -8.30
C THR A 18 -3.09 6.70 -8.83
N LEU A 19 -4.41 6.76 -8.97
CA LEU A 19 -5.21 5.68 -9.56
C LEU A 19 -4.82 5.41 -11.02
N SER A 20 -4.71 6.46 -11.84
CA SER A 20 -4.36 6.31 -13.25
C SER A 20 -2.92 5.83 -13.45
N GLY A 21 -1.97 6.37 -12.67
CA GLY A 21 -0.57 5.94 -12.70
C GLY A 21 -0.41 4.47 -12.36
N LEU A 22 -1.04 4.01 -11.27
CA LEU A 22 -0.96 2.60 -10.90
C LEU A 22 -1.62 1.69 -11.93
N ALA A 23 -2.79 2.07 -12.46
CA ALA A 23 -3.47 1.31 -13.50
C ALA A 23 -2.59 1.11 -14.74
N VAL A 24 -1.91 2.17 -15.21
CA VAL A 24 -1.00 2.06 -16.37
C VAL A 24 0.18 1.14 -16.07
N VAL A 25 0.81 1.28 -14.91
CA VAL A 25 2.02 0.53 -14.59
C VAL A 25 1.71 -0.94 -14.29
N SER A 26 0.61 -1.24 -13.61
CA SER A 26 0.16 -2.60 -13.30
C SER A 26 -0.10 -3.47 -14.53
N LEU A 27 -0.42 -2.85 -15.67
CA LEU A 27 -0.66 -3.56 -16.94
C LEU A 27 0.64 -3.96 -17.66
N GLN A 28 1.79 -3.43 -17.22
CA GLN A 28 3.05 -3.54 -17.96
C GLN A 28 4.17 -4.21 -17.19
N LEU A 29 4.05 -4.38 -15.87
CA LEU A 29 5.11 -4.93 -15.04
C LEU A 29 4.65 -6.22 -14.36
N PRO A 30 5.42 -7.33 -14.47
CA PRO A 30 5.21 -8.50 -13.65
C PRO A 30 5.64 -8.24 -12.19
N PRO A 31 5.22 -9.08 -11.24
CA PRO A 31 5.75 -9.02 -9.88
C PRO A 31 7.25 -9.29 -9.84
N ALA A 32 7.93 -8.73 -8.84
CA ALA A 32 9.31 -9.08 -8.56
C ALA A 32 9.40 -10.56 -8.15
N GLU A 33 10.54 -11.20 -8.45
CA GLU A 33 10.78 -12.60 -8.09
C GLU A 33 10.60 -12.85 -6.58
N ASP A 34 11.17 -11.99 -5.74
CA ASP A 34 11.05 -12.10 -4.28
C ASP A 34 9.59 -11.94 -3.80
N ALA A 35 8.80 -11.08 -4.45
CA ALA A 35 7.39 -10.92 -4.14
C ALA A 35 6.59 -12.16 -4.57
N ALA A 36 6.89 -12.74 -5.73
CA ALA A 36 6.26 -13.95 -6.22
C ALA A 36 6.53 -15.17 -5.30
N ILE A 37 7.72 -15.25 -4.70
CA ILE A 37 8.01 -16.25 -3.66
C ILE A 37 7.02 -16.11 -2.50
N LEU A 38 6.80 -14.89 -1.99
CA LEU A 38 5.86 -14.63 -0.90
C LEU A 38 4.40 -14.94 -1.30
N PHE A 39 4.02 -14.69 -2.55
CA PHE A 39 2.69 -15.03 -3.07
C PHE A 39 2.44 -16.53 -2.99
N ARG A 40 3.43 -17.34 -3.37
CA ARG A 40 3.33 -18.80 -3.28
C ARG A 40 3.17 -19.31 -1.84
N TYR A 41 3.86 -18.68 -0.87
CA TYR A 41 3.62 -18.97 0.55
C TYR A 41 2.19 -18.59 0.97
N SER A 42 1.68 -17.47 0.46
CA SER A 42 0.33 -16.99 0.76
C SER A 42 -0.75 -17.92 0.21
N GLU A 43 -0.56 -18.39 -1.02
CA GLU A 43 -1.43 -19.36 -1.70
C GLU A 43 -1.43 -20.70 -0.97
N ASN A 44 -0.25 -21.26 -0.66
CA ASN A 44 -0.15 -22.52 0.08
C ASN A 44 -0.79 -22.42 1.46
N LEU A 45 -0.62 -21.30 2.16
CA LEU A 45 -1.27 -21.07 3.44
C LEU A 45 -2.80 -21.04 3.30
N ALA A 46 -3.31 -20.37 2.27
CA ALA A 46 -4.75 -20.29 2.01
C ALA A 46 -5.36 -21.64 1.62
N ASP A 47 -4.65 -22.43 0.81
CA ASP A 47 -5.14 -23.72 0.29
C ASP A 47 -5.00 -24.87 1.30
N THR A 48 -3.91 -24.88 2.07
CA THR A 48 -3.53 -26.03 2.91
C THR A 48 -3.47 -25.74 4.40
N GLY A 49 -3.49 -24.46 4.80
CA GLY A 49 -3.25 -24.04 6.19
C GLY A 49 -1.79 -24.13 6.64
N VAL A 50 -0.87 -24.47 5.73
CA VAL A 50 0.55 -24.65 6.03
C VAL A 50 1.40 -23.59 5.33
N ILE A 51 2.31 -22.97 6.08
CA ILE A 51 3.30 -22.04 5.52
C ILE A 51 4.43 -22.86 4.90
N SER A 52 4.31 -23.16 3.62
CA SER A 52 5.31 -23.89 2.84
C SER A 52 5.56 -23.21 1.50
N TYR A 53 6.72 -23.47 0.90
CA TYR A 53 6.98 -23.05 -0.48
C TYR A 53 6.37 -24.03 -1.49
N ASN A 54 6.51 -25.33 -1.25
CA ASN A 54 5.92 -26.35 -2.11
C ASN A 54 4.54 -26.75 -1.59
N PRO A 55 3.52 -26.90 -2.46
CA PRO A 55 2.23 -27.45 -2.08
C PRO A 55 2.40 -28.83 -1.42
N GLY A 56 1.83 -29.01 -0.24
CA GLY A 56 1.97 -30.26 0.54
C GLY A 56 3.39 -30.56 1.06
N GLY A 57 4.33 -29.62 0.92
CA GLY A 57 5.66 -29.71 1.49
C GLY A 57 5.66 -29.48 3.02
N PRO A 58 6.79 -29.76 3.69
CA PRO A 58 6.93 -29.42 5.10
C PRO A 58 6.85 -27.90 5.32
N PRO A 59 6.48 -27.44 6.52
CA PRO A 59 6.56 -26.03 6.87
C PRO A 59 7.99 -25.51 6.72
N VAL A 60 8.14 -24.33 6.12
CA VAL A 60 9.45 -23.67 5.94
C VAL A 60 9.33 -22.21 6.33
N GLU A 61 10.32 -21.73 7.08
CA GLU A 61 10.46 -20.30 7.38
C GLU A 61 11.01 -19.58 6.16
N GLY A 62 10.12 -18.94 5.39
CA GLY A 62 10.51 -18.11 4.24
C GLY A 62 9.67 -16.86 4.05
N ALA A 63 8.64 -16.65 4.89
CA ALA A 63 7.79 -15.46 4.84
C ALA A 63 8.48 -14.28 5.55
N THR A 64 9.29 -13.53 4.81
CA THR A 64 10.01 -12.34 5.31
C THR A 64 9.09 -11.19 5.70
N ASP A 65 7.88 -11.13 5.11
CA ASP A 65 6.82 -10.21 5.51
C ASP A 65 5.55 -11.00 5.90
N PHE A 66 5.52 -11.43 7.16
CA PHE A 66 4.48 -12.31 7.68
C PHE A 66 3.08 -11.70 7.63
N LEU A 67 2.92 -10.43 8.04
CA LEU A 67 1.61 -9.78 8.03
C LEU A 67 1.12 -9.58 6.59
N TRP A 68 2.00 -9.18 5.67
CA TRP A 68 1.64 -9.06 4.26
C TRP A 68 1.24 -10.40 3.65
N MET A 69 1.98 -11.48 3.95
CA MET A 69 1.62 -12.84 3.53
C MET A 69 0.23 -13.23 4.04
N LEU A 70 -0.11 -12.96 5.31
CA LEU A 70 -1.44 -13.25 5.84
C LEU A 70 -2.56 -12.50 5.12
N LEU A 71 -2.35 -11.21 4.81
CA LEU A 71 -3.32 -10.40 4.06
C LEU A 71 -3.54 -10.95 2.65
N LEU A 72 -2.45 -11.35 1.98
CA LEU A 72 -2.52 -11.94 0.64
C LEU A 72 -3.13 -13.34 0.66
N ALA A 73 -2.84 -14.15 1.69
CA ALA A 73 -3.47 -15.45 1.87
C ALA A 73 -4.98 -15.31 2.07
N ALA A 74 -5.41 -14.34 2.89
CA ALA A 74 -6.83 -14.04 3.06
C ALA A 74 -7.48 -13.58 1.74
N ALA A 75 -6.80 -12.76 0.93
CA ALA A 75 -7.28 -12.37 -0.38
C ALA A 75 -7.38 -13.56 -1.36
N HIS A 76 -6.39 -14.44 -1.36
CA HIS A 76 -6.39 -15.65 -2.17
C HIS A 76 -7.52 -16.61 -1.79
N TRP A 77 -7.75 -16.77 -0.48
CA TRP A 77 -8.87 -17.55 0.03
C TRP A 77 -10.24 -17.00 -0.42
N LEU A 78 -10.35 -15.69 -0.67
CA LEU A 78 -11.52 -15.05 -1.25
C LEU A 78 -11.60 -15.19 -2.79
N GLY A 79 -10.68 -15.92 -3.41
CA GLY A 79 -10.63 -16.16 -4.86
C GLY A 79 -9.93 -15.06 -5.66
N LEU A 80 -9.18 -14.16 -5.00
CA LEU A 80 -8.41 -13.14 -5.70
C LEU A 80 -7.01 -13.66 -6.07
N GLU A 81 -6.54 -13.29 -7.25
CA GLU A 81 -5.14 -13.49 -7.60
C GLU A 81 -4.25 -12.67 -6.65
N THR A 82 -3.20 -13.29 -6.10
CA THR A 82 -2.28 -12.70 -5.12
C THR A 82 -1.60 -11.43 -5.64
N TYR A 83 -1.17 -11.41 -6.91
CA TYR A 83 -0.56 -10.23 -7.50
C TYR A 83 -1.56 -9.07 -7.60
N SER A 84 -2.74 -9.31 -8.18
CA SER A 84 -3.82 -8.32 -8.23
C SER A 84 -4.23 -7.82 -6.84
N ALA A 85 -4.30 -8.71 -5.84
CA ALA A 85 -4.57 -8.34 -4.46
C ALA A 85 -3.48 -7.44 -3.87
N SER A 86 -2.20 -7.74 -4.13
CA SER A 86 -1.06 -6.93 -3.68
C SER A 86 -1.10 -5.50 -4.22
N LEU A 87 -1.49 -5.33 -5.49
CA LEU A 87 -1.67 -4.03 -6.12
C LEU A 87 -2.86 -3.27 -5.52
N GLY A 88 -3.98 -3.96 -5.31
CA GLY A 88 -5.17 -3.37 -4.68
C GLY A 88 -4.89 -2.88 -3.26
N LEU A 89 -4.22 -3.68 -2.45
CA LEU A 89 -3.83 -3.30 -1.08
C LEU A 89 -2.82 -2.15 -1.07
N SER A 90 -1.85 -2.15 -1.99
CA SER A 90 -0.91 -1.04 -2.16
C SER A 90 -1.62 0.26 -2.56
N LEU A 91 -2.59 0.18 -3.47
CA LEU A 91 -3.40 1.32 -3.88
C LEU A 91 -4.20 1.90 -2.72
N LEU A 92 -4.91 1.04 -1.98
CA LEU A 92 -5.66 1.46 -0.81
C LEU A 92 -4.75 2.14 0.23
N SER A 93 -3.54 1.60 0.40
CA SER A 93 -2.53 2.16 1.31
C SER A 93 -2.04 3.55 0.86
N LEU A 94 -1.85 3.74 -0.45
CA LEU A 94 -1.49 5.04 -1.02
C LEU A 94 -2.60 6.07 -0.85
N LEU A 95 -3.85 5.72 -1.17
CA LEU A 95 -4.99 6.63 -1.01
C LEU A 95 -5.21 7.01 0.46
N ALA A 96 -5.08 6.05 1.37
CA ALA A 96 -5.13 6.31 2.81
C ALA A 96 -3.97 7.21 3.25
N THR A 97 -2.76 7.02 2.70
CA THR A 97 -1.61 7.87 3.00
C THR A 97 -1.85 9.31 2.56
N LEU A 98 -2.36 9.52 1.35
CA LEU A 98 -2.73 10.84 0.84
C LEU A 98 -3.77 11.52 1.74
N TYR A 99 -4.77 10.76 2.21
CA TYR A 99 -5.76 11.26 3.14
C TYR A 99 -5.15 11.65 4.50
N VAL A 100 -4.27 10.82 5.06
CA VAL A 100 -3.57 11.13 6.32
C VAL A 100 -2.70 12.39 6.17
N GLN A 101 -1.96 12.51 5.08
CA GLN A 101 -1.18 13.71 4.77
C GLN A 101 -2.08 14.96 4.63
N TYR A 102 -3.25 14.84 3.99
CA TYR A 102 -4.23 15.93 3.90
C TYR A 102 -4.70 16.41 5.28
N ARG A 103 -4.94 15.47 6.21
CA ARG A 103 -5.32 15.78 7.59
C ARG A 103 -4.17 16.44 8.36
N LEU A 104 -2.94 15.98 8.16
CA LEU A 104 -1.73 16.54 8.79
C LEU A 104 -1.44 17.98 8.35
N VAL A 105 -1.54 18.26 7.05
CA VAL A 105 -1.26 19.60 6.52
C VAL A 105 -2.44 20.57 6.63
N GLY A 106 -3.51 20.19 7.35
CA GLY A 106 -4.66 21.08 7.60
C GLY A 106 -5.35 21.59 6.34
N GLY A 107 -5.30 20.84 5.23
CA GLY A 107 -5.88 21.27 3.96
C GLY A 107 -5.12 22.39 3.24
N HIS A 108 -3.84 22.65 3.57
CA HIS A 108 -3.00 23.54 2.77
C HIS A 108 -2.58 22.87 1.45
N PRO A 109 -3.14 23.26 0.28
CA PRO A 109 -2.99 22.50 -0.96
C PRO A 109 -1.54 22.44 -1.45
N GLY A 110 -0.77 23.53 -1.34
CA GLY A 110 0.63 23.54 -1.76
C GLY A 110 1.52 22.59 -0.95
N ARG A 111 1.30 22.50 0.37
CA ARG A 111 2.04 21.56 1.24
C ARG A 111 1.66 20.12 0.94
N LEU A 112 0.37 19.85 0.72
CA LEU A 112 -0.12 18.53 0.32
C LEU A 112 0.55 18.08 -0.98
N THR A 113 0.53 18.93 -2.02
CA THR A 113 1.11 18.59 -3.31
C THR A 113 2.62 18.31 -3.20
N LEU A 114 3.36 19.14 -2.46
CA LEU A 114 4.81 18.93 -2.28
C LEU A 114 5.12 17.62 -1.54
N LEU A 115 4.42 17.33 -0.44
CA LEU A 115 4.61 16.08 0.30
C LEU A 115 4.22 14.87 -0.54
N TRP A 116 3.10 14.94 -1.26
CA TRP A 116 2.61 13.83 -2.08
C TRP A 116 3.53 13.53 -3.25
N LEU A 117 4.01 14.56 -3.96
CA LEU A 117 4.98 14.37 -5.04
C LEU A 117 6.30 13.80 -4.52
N GLY A 118 6.81 14.31 -3.39
CA GLY A 118 8.01 13.76 -2.76
C GLY A 118 7.84 12.29 -2.35
N TRP A 119 6.65 11.94 -1.84
CA TRP A 119 6.31 10.57 -1.45
C TRP A 119 6.19 9.62 -2.65
N LEU A 120 5.56 10.06 -3.75
CA LEU A 120 5.43 9.27 -4.98
C LEU A 120 6.77 9.03 -5.69
N TRP A 121 7.68 10.00 -5.62
CA TRP A 121 9.02 9.90 -6.20
C TRP A 121 10.00 9.08 -5.36
N ALA A 122 9.60 8.68 -4.15
CA ALA A 122 10.40 7.79 -3.33
C ALA A 122 10.54 6.44 -4.06
N THR A 123 11.77 5.94 -4.20
CA THR A 123 12.08 4.67 -4.90
C THR A 123 11.28 3.48 -4.36
N GLN A 124 10.90 3.58 -3.09
CA GLN A 124 10.02 2.70 -2.35
C GLN A 124 8.67 2.43 -3.05
N GLN A 125 8.12 3.39 -3.80
CA GLN A 125 6.82 3.20 -4.47
C GLN A 125 6.91 2.27 -5.67
N TRP A 126 8.07 2.22 -6.34
CA TRP A 126 8.31 1.27 -7.43
C TRP A 126 8.31 -0.18 -6.95
N ALA A 127 8.72 -0.42 -5.70
CA ALA A 127 8.63 -1.74 -5.09
C ALA A 127 7.17 -2.13 -4.83
N ALA A 128 6.30 -1.20 -4.40
CA ALA A 128 4.90 -1.50 -4.17
C ALA A 128 4.17 -1.99 -5.43
N VAL A 129 4.49 -1.41 -6.58
CA VAL A 129 3.98 -1.84 -7.90
C VAL A 129 4.45 -3.26 -8.27
N GLN A 130 5.61 -3.68 -7.78
CA GLN A 130 6.14 -5.02 -8.00
C GLN A 130 5.63 -6.06 -7.00
N GLY A 131 4.68 -5.68 -6.13
CA GLY A 131 4.00 -6.59 -5.21
C GLY A 131 4.50 -6.54 -3.75
N PHE A 132 5.46 -5.67 -3.45
CA PHE A 132 5.96 -5.52 -2.08
C PHE A 132 5.00 -4.68 -1.21
N SER A 133 5.02 -4.90 0.11
CA SER A 133 4.19 -4.25 1.13
C SER A 133 4.57 -2.79 1.44
N VAL A 134 5.47 -2.18 0.67
CA VAL A 134 6.12 -0.91 1.05
C VAL A 134 5.12 0.24 1.23
N ALA A 135 4.08 0.29 0.40
CA ALA A 135 3.00 1.26 0.55
C ALA A 135 2.21 1.07 1.85
N PHE A 136 1.97 -0.19 2.26
CA PHE A 136 1.26 -0.55 3.50
C PHE A 136 2.06 -0.15 4.75
N TRP A 137 3.36 -0.46 4.79
CA TRP A 137 4.22 -0.05 5.89
C TRP A 137 4.44 1.47 5.92
N GLY A 138 4.53 2.10 4.75
CA GLY A 138 4.55 3.55 4.63
C GLY A 138 3.31 4.22 5.23
N LEU A 139 2.12 3.69 4.97
CA LEU A 139 0.88 4.15 5.61
C LEU A 139 0.95 4.04 7.13
N SER A 140 1.43 2.91 7.66
CA SER A 140 1.57 2.69 9.10
C SER A 140 2.44 3.78 9.76
N LEU A 141 3.54 4.17 9.13
CA LEU A 141 4.39 5.27 9.61
C LEU A 141 3.64 6.61 9.59
N TRP A 142 2.91 6.91 8.52
CA TRP A 142 2.10 8.13 8.44
C TRP A 142 1.01 8.19 9.50
N ILE A 143 0.36 7.06 9.80
CA ILE A 143 -0.62 6.95 10.89
C ILE A 143 0.06 7.23 12.23
N CYS A 144 1.25 6.66 12.49
CA CYS A 144 2.00 6.92 13.72
C CYS A 144 2.33 8.40 13.89
N ILE A 145 2.79 9.08 12.83
CA ILE A 145 3.06 10.52 12.85
C ILE A 145 1.78 11.31 13.16
N TRP A 146 0.67 10.95 12.52
CA TRP A 146 -0.61 11.61 12.75
C TRP A 146 -1.13 11.44 14.18
N LEU A 147 -1.01 10.23 14.75
CA LEU A 147 -1.37 9.96 16.14
C LEU A 147 -0.45 10.69 17.13
N TRP A 148 0.85 10.78 16.83
CA TRP A 148 1.81 11.53 17.63
C TRP A 148 1.46 13.02 17.70
N GLU A 149 1.21 13.66 16.56
CA GLU A 149 0.77 15.06 16.49
C GLU A 149 -0.49 15.26 17.33
N GLN A 150 -1.52 14.41 17.15
CA GLN A 150 -2.76 14.52 17.92
C GLN A 150 -2.57 14.45 19.44
N LYS A 151 -1.55 13.73 19.91
CA LYS A 151 -1.23 13.61 21.34
C LYS A 151 -0.41 14.80 21.84
N ALA A 152 0.56 15.27 21.05
CA ALA A 152 1.43 16.40 21.40
C ALA A 152 0.64 17.70 21.64
N TRP A 153 -0.48 17.90 20.94
CA TRP A 153 -1.35 19.07 21.09
C TRP A 153 -2.44 18.91 22.18
N ARG A 154 -2.48 17.78 22.90
CA ARG A 154 -3.48 17.49 23.94
C ARG A 154 -2.91 17.47 25.37
N GLY A 155 -1.60 17.54 25.54
CA GLY A 155 -0.91 17.63 26.83
C GLY A 155 -0.37 19.03 27.05
#